data_AF-A0A231RVP1-F1
#
_entry.id   AF-A0A231RVP1-F1
#
_cell.length_a   1.000
_cell.length_b   1.000
_cell.length_c   1.000
_cell.angle_alpha   90.00
_cell.angle_beta   90.00
_cell.angle_gamma   90.00
#
_symmetry.space_group_name_H-M   'P 1'
#
loop_
_entity.id
_entity.type
_entity.pdbx_description
1 polymer ?
#
loop_
_entity_poly.entity_id
_entity_poly.type
_entity_poly.pdbx_seq_one_letter_code
_entity_poly.pdbx_strand_id
1 'polypeptide(L)'
;MHNGFRSRLARLLGVDDPVGRLSRRLSASDLNSLLLDVFREKANSSSPADLLRRYEANRFVQPAAVDAIRLKQLELDTLTVARGLDYEPVQLSPLTPLGSCSIVASSDQNKVVSALRGTEVTADATNSLALHIAGGLQAGMLDNREHFVRYSTTHRHVRAQRFEQAPGMLAHFSLFALAASGRDRGSYDFVYYKGFQFTVIARIGESTLPIGDGGLVDWTQQLLGSRKERMMISAIGLERLAAIEGSEPG
;
A
#
# COMPACT_ATOMS: atom_id res chain seq x y z
N MET A 1 -24.52 7.10 4.52
CA MET A 1 -24.02 7.92 3.38
C MET A 1 -24.16 7.27 2.00
N HIS A 2 -24.06 5.94 1.83
CA HIS A 2 -24.05 5.29 0.51
C HIS A 2 -25.33 5.42 -0.34
N ASN A 3 -26.53 5.46 0.27
CA ASN A 3 -27.78 5.50 -0.50
C ASN A 3 -28.05 6.84 -1.19
N GLY A 4 -27.68 7.99 -0.57
CA GLY A 4 -27.94 9.31 -1.15
C GLY A 4 -27.16 9.59 -2.44
N PHE A 5 -25.90 9.15 -2.51
CA PHE A 5 -25.09 9.24 -3.73
C PHE A 5 -25.68 8.41 -4.88
N ARG A 6 -26.04 7.14 -4.60
CA ARG A 6 -26.60 6.23 -5.62
C ARG A 6 -27.92 6.75 -6.18
N SER A 7 -28.81 7.25 -5.32
CA SER A 7 -30.08 7.85 -5.75
C SER A 7 -29.89 9.13 -6.56
N ARG A 8 -28.92 9.98 -6.21
CA ARG A 8 -28.59 11.18 -7.00
C ARG A 8 -28.08 10.80 -8.40
N LEU A 9 -27.18 9.83 -8.47
CA LEU A 9 -26.59 9.38 -9.74
C LEU A 9 -27.65 8.76 -10.67
N ALA A 10 -28.56 7.95 -10.10
CA ALA A 10 -29.67 7.37 -10.85
C ALA A 10 -30.54 8.44 -11.52
N ARG A 11 -30.87 9.51 -10.78
CA ARG A 11 -31.64 10.65 -11.30
C ARG A 11 -30.91 11.41 -12.40
N LEU A 12 -29.62 11.72 -12.20
CA LEU A 12 -28.82 12.49 -13.16
C LEU A 12 -28.64 11.76 -14.50
N LEU A 13 -28.49 10.44 -14.45
CA LEU A 13 -28.27 9.62 -15.64
C LEU A 13 -29.57 9.09 -16.26
N GLY A 14 -30.71 9.22 -15.57
CA GLY A 14 -31.97 8.61 -16.00
C GLY A 14 -31.92 7.07 -16.03
N VAL A 15 -31.09 6.46 -15.17
CA VAL A 15 -30.87 5.00 -15.14
C VAL A 15 -31.03 4.49 -13.71
N ASP A 16 -31.83 3.45 -13.52
CA ASP A 16 -31.97 2.80 -12.22
C ASP A 16 -30.72 1.99 -11.84
N ASP A 17 -30.31 2.11 -10.57
CA ASP A 17 -29.11 1.45 -9.99
C ASP A 17 -27.87 1.48 -10.91
N PRO A 18 -27.34 2.66 -11.30
CA PRO A 18 -26.21 2.73 -12.23
C PRO A 18 -25.00 1.95 -11.74
N VAL A 19 -24.71 2.03 -10.44
CA VAL A 19 -23.56 1.34 -9.82
C VAL A 19 -23.72 -0.17 -9.94
N GLY A 20 -24.88 -0.73 -9.56
CA GLY A 20 -25.09 -2.16 -9.63
C GLY A 20 -25.19 -2.70 -11.06
N ARG A 21 -25.62 -1.89 -12.03
CA ARG A 21 -25.56 -2.26 -13.46
C ARG A 21 -24.11 -2.31 -13.95
N LEU A 22 -23.31 -1.29 -13.67
CA LEU A 22 -21.89 -1.26 -14.03
C LEU A 22 -21.11 -2.41 -13.39
N SER A 23 -21.39 -2.73 -12.12
CA SER A 23 -20.64 -3.76 -11.39
C SER A 23 -21.05 -5.20 -11.71
N ARG A 24 -22.31 -5.45 -12.09
CA ARG A 24 -22.83 -6.81 -12.30
C ARG A 24 -23.04 -7.19 -13.76
N ARG A 25 -23.23 -6.22 -14.66
CA ARG A 25 -23.55 -6.50 -16.07
C ARG A 25 -22.37 -6.33 -17.02
N LEU A 26 -21.41 -5.47 -16.69
CA LEU A 26 -20.22 -5.29 -17.51
C LEU A 26 -19.12 -6.24 -17.06
N SER A 27 -18.38 -6.78 -18.02
CA SER A 27 -17.11 -7.44 -17.73
C SER A 27 -16.12 -6.41 -17.18
N ALA A 28 -15.07 -6.87 -16.49
CA ALA A 28 -14.00 -5.98 -16.03
C ALA A 28 -13.32 -5.24 -17.20
N SER A 29 -13.21 -5.87 -18.37
CA SER A 29 -12.66 -5.27 -19.58
C SER A 29 -13.56 -4.16 -20.12
N ASP A 30 -14.87 -4.40 -20.24
CA ASP A 30 -15.82 -3.41 -20.76
C ASP A 30 -15.95 -2.21 -19.82
N LEU A 31 -16.01 -2.46 -18.51
CA LEU A 31 -16.04 -1.40 -17.51
C LEU A 31 -14.79 -0.53 -17.61
N ASN A 32 -13.62 -1.15 -17.79
CA ASN A 32 -12.36 -0.42 -17.96
C ASN A 32 -12.35 0.43 -19.23
N SER A 33 -12.76 -0.13 -20.37
CA SER A 33 -12.87 0.61 -21.64
C SER A 33 -13.84 1.79 -21.53
N LEU A 34 -15.02 1.58 -20.93
CA LEU A 34 -16.00 2.64 -20.67
C LEU A 34 -15.39 3.77 -19.84
N LEU A 35 -14.73 3.46 -18.72
CA LEU A 35 -14.15 4.48 -17.87
C LEU A 35 -12.97 5.21 -18.54
N LEU A 36 -12.19 4.52 -19.36
CA LEU A 36 -11.14 5.14 -20.18
C LEU A 36 -11.73 6.15 -21.17
N ASP A 37 -12.82 5.79 -21.85
CA ASP A 37 -13.50 6.69 -22.78
C ASP A 37 -14.13 7.89 -22.06
N VAL A 38 -14.78 7.68 -20.90
CA VAL A 38 -15.29 8.79 -20.06
C VAL A 38 -14.16 9.73 -19.63
N PHE A 39 -13.00 9.20 -19.23
CA PHE A 39 -11.85 10.03 -18.85
C PHE A 39 -11.25 10.75 -20.05
N ARG A 40 -11.25 10.15 -21.25
CA ARG A 40 -10.83 10.80 -22.49
C ARG A 40 -11.73 12.00 -22.80
N GLU A 41 -13.04 11.85 -22.74
CA GLU A 41 -13.98 12.95 -22.97
C GLU A 41 -13.79 14.07 -21.94
N LYS A 42 -13.61 13.73 -20.66
CA LYS A 42 -13.33 14.71 -19.60
C LYS A 42 -12.01 15.45 -19.81
N ALA A 43 -10.96 14.75 -20.23
CA ALA A 43 -9.67 15.36 -20.52
C ALA A 43 -9.76 16.30 -21.73
N ASN A 44 -10.39 15.86 -22.82
CA ASN A 44 -10.53 16.64 -24.06
C ASN A 44 -11.39 17.91 -23.88
N SER A 45 -12.33 17.89 -22.94
CA SER A 45 -13.16 19.05 -22.59
C SER A 45 -12.52 19.97 -21.54
N SER A 46 -11.29 19.70 -21.10
CA SER A 46 -10.59 20.49 -20.09
C SER A 46 -9.60 21.48 -20.71
N SER A 47 -9.49 22.67 -20.14
CA SER A 47 -8.45 23.64 -20.48
C SER A 47 -7.19 23.48 -19.60
N PRO A 48 -6.04 24.04 -20.00
CA PRO A 48 -4.87 24.14 -19.12
C PRO A 48 -5.16 24.86 -17.79
N ALA A 49 -6.07 25.84 -17.79
CA ALA A 49 -6.48 26.53 -16.56
C ALA A 49 -7.30 25.60 -15.64
N ASP A 50 -8.14 24.72 -16.20
CA ASP A 50 -8.82 23.66 -15.43
C ASP A 50 -7.82 22.69 -14.80
N LEU A 51 -6.77 22.33 -15.54
CA LEU A 51 -5.72 21.45 -15.06
C LEU A 51 -5.00 22.06 -13.86
N LEU A 52 -4.60 23.34 -13.94
CA LEU A 52 -3.95 24.04 -12.83
C LEU A 52 -4.86 24.12 -11.60
N ARG A 53 -6.13 24.49 -11.79
CA ARG A 53 -7.12 24.49 -10.68
C ARG A 53 -7.27 23.13 -10.02
N ARG A 54 -7.25 22.04 -10.81
CA ARG A 54 -7.32 20.67 -10.27
C ARG A 54 -6.05 20.30 -9.52
N TYR A 55 -4.88 20.71 -10.00
CA TYR A 55 -3.62 20.53 -9.29
C TYR A 55 -3.68 21.21 -7.92
N GLU A 56 -3.99 22.51 -7.89
CA GLU A 56 -4.08 23.32 -6.66
C GLU A 56 -5.06 22.72 -5.64
N ALA A 57 -6.20 22.22 -6.09
CA ALA A 57 -7.23 21.65 -5.22
C ALA A 57 -6.95 20.19 -4.76
N ASN A 58 -5.97 19.50 -5.35
CA ASN A 58 -5.76 18.07 -5.14
C ASN A 58 -4.51 17.78 -4.31
N ARG A 59 -4.73 17.43 -3.04
CA ARG A 59 -3.65 17.06 -2.10
C ARG A 59 -2.79 15.87 -2.52
N PHE A 60 -3.26 14.99 -3.42
CA PHE A 60 -2.52 13.79 -3.82
C PHE A 60 -1.44 14.06 -4.86
N VAL A 61 -1.47 15.22 -5.50
CA VAL A 61 -0.55 15.59 -6.60
C VAL A 61 0.37 16.74 -6.22
N GLN A 62 0.34 17.15 -4.95
CA GLN A 62 1.24 18.19 -4.44
C GLN A 62 2.62 17.61 -4.16
N PRO A 63 3.70 18.41 -4.26
CA PRO A 63 5.01 18.00 -3.78
C PRO A 63 4.96 17.63 -2.31
N ALA A 64 5.79 16.68 -1.91
CA ALA A 64 5.94 16.34 -0.51
C ALA A 64 6.73 17.42 0.23
N ALA A 65 6.26 17.80 1.42
CA ALA A 65 6.96 18.73 2.30
C ALA A 65 8.09 18.01 3.06
N VAL A 66 9.10 17.52 2.34
CA VAL A 66 10.29 16.83 2.88
C VAL A 66 11.50 17.13 1.98
N ASP A 67 12.71 17.16 2.56
CA ASP A 67 13.94 17.21 1.78
C ASP A 67 14.07 15.92 0.94
N ALA A 68 14.01 16.09 -0.38
CA ALA A 68 14.04 14.97 -1.32
C ALA A 68 15.38 14.23 -1.31
N ILE A 69 16.51 14.94 -1.16
CA ILE A 69 17.84 14.33 -1.14
C ILE A 69 18.00 13.54 0.15
N ARG A 70 17.65 14.13 1.30
CA ARG A 70 17.74 13.44 2.58
C ARG A 70 16.85 12.20 2.63
N LEU A 71 15.63 12.28 2.10
CA LEU A 71 14.73 11.13 2.03
C LEU A 71 15.34 10.00 1.19
N LYS A 72 15.96 10.31 0.04
CA LYS A 72 16.64 9.30 -0.79
C LYS A 72 17.82 8.65 -0.07
N GLN A 73 18.58 9.42 0.70
CA GLN A 73 19.66 8.86 1.50
C GLN A 73 19.11 7.88 2.54
N LEU A 74 18.06 8.26 3.27
CA LEU A 74 17.43 7.41 4.27
C LEU A 74 16.82 6.13 3.67
N GLU A 75 16.19 6.24 2.50
CA GLU A 75 15.72 5.08 1.73
C GLU A 75 16.89 4.12 1.43
N LEU A 76 18.03 4.63 0.96
CA LEU A 76 19.20 3.81 0.64
C LEU A 76 19.84 3.18 1.90
N ASP A 77 19.96 3.94 2.98
CA ASP A 77 20.56 3.49 4.24
C ASP A 77 19.76 2.32 4.83
N THR A 78 18.42 2.47 4.89
CA THR A 78 17.53 1.41 5.41
C THR A 78 17.57 0.14 4.58
N LEU A 79 17.60 0.24 3.24
CA LEU A 79 17.77 -0.93 2.36
C LEU A 79 19.13 -1.60 2.53
N THR A 80 20.19 -0.82 2.74
CA THR A 80 21.55 -1.34 2.93
C THR A 80 21.67 -2.12 4.23
N VAL A 81 21.10 -1.58 5.32
CA VAL A 81 20.99 -2.29 6.61
C VAL A 81 20.20 -3.58 6.46
N ALA A 82 19.05 -3.54 5.76
CA ALA A 82 18.21 -4.71 5.53
C ALA A 82 18.95 -5.81 4.76
N ARG A 83 19.70 -5.44 3.71
CA ARG A 83 20.53 -6.37 2.94
C ARG A 83 21.58 -7.06 3.80
N GLY A 84 22.20 -6.35 4.74
CA GLY A 84 23.13 -6.93 5.72
C GLY A 84 22.48 -7.92 6.70
N LEU A 85 21.14 -7.96 6.76
CA LEU A 85 20.34 -8.89 7.57
C LEU A 85 19.61 -9.94 6.70
N ASP A 86 20.14 -10.23 5.52
CA ASP A 86 19.62 -11.21 4.55
C ASP A 86 18.20 -10.92 4.03
N TYR A 87 17.80 -9.66 3.97
CA TYR A 87 16.60 -9.23 3.23
C TYR A 87 17.00 -8.72 1.85
N GLU A 88 16.53 -9.38 0.80
CA GLU A 88 16.80 -8.94 -0.58
C GLU A 88 16.01 -7.67 -0.90
N PRO A 89 16.66 -6.56 -1.30
CA PRO A 89 15.94 -5.34 -1.69
C PRO A 89 15.26 -5.49 -3.05
N VAL A 90 13.97 -5.18 -3.14
CA VAL A 90 13.21 -5.16 -4.39
C VAL A 90 12.54 -3.81 -4.62
N GLN A 91 12.47 -3.39 -5.88
CA GLN A 91 11.72 -2.22 -6.32
C GLN A 91 10.34 -2.66 -6.79
N LEU A 92 9.30 -2.22 -6.08
CA LEU A 92 7.92 -2.58 -6.40
C LEU A 92 7.31 -1.62 -7.44
N SER A 93 6.33 -2.13 -8.18
CA SER A 93 5.48 -1.32 -9.05
C SER A 93 4.75 -0.22 -8.23
N PRO A 94 4.50 0.97 -8.81
CA PRO A 94 3.63 1.98 -8.18
C PRO A 94 2.16 1.57 -8.16
N LEU A 95 1.79 0.53 -8.91
CA LEU A 95 0.46 -0.04 -8.97
C LEU A 95 0.46 -1.47 -8.44
N THR A 96 -0.65 -1.84 -7.81
CA THR A 96 -0.95 -3.19 -7.35
C THR A 96 -2.33 -3.63 -7.86
N PRO A 97 -2.67 -4.93 -7.95
CA PRO A 97 -4.00 -5.36 -8.39
C PRO A 97 -5.12 -4.71 -7.54
N LEU A 98 -6.24 -4.37 -8.17
CA LEU A 98 -7.39 -3.81 -7.47
C LEU A 98 -7.85 -4.76 -6.36
N GLY A 99 -8.04 -4.23 -5.14
CA GLY A 99 -8.44 -5.01 -3.97
C GLY A 99 -7.27 -5.60 -3.19
N SER A 100 -6.02 -5.30 -3.54
CA SER A 100 -4.84 -5.78 -2.81
C SER A 100 -4.85 -5.36 -1.34
N CYS A 101 -5.42 -4.19 -1.01
CA CYS A 101 -5.54 -3.74 0.38
C CYS A 101 -6.81 -4.23 1.09
N SER A 102 -7.83 -4.72 0.37
CA SER A 102 -9.15 -5.03 0.94
C SER A 102 -9.52 -6.51 0.94
N ILE A 103 -8.87 -7.33 0.10
CA ILE A 103 -9.15 -8.76 -0.02
C ILE A 103 -8.34 -9.54 1.03
N VAL A 104 -7.04 -9.27 1.11
CA VAL A 104 -6.11 -9.99 2.01
C VAL A 104 -5.82 -9.22 3.29
N ALA A 105 -5.91 -7.88 3.28
CA ALA A 105 -5.79 -7.05 4.47
C ALA A 105 -7.17 -6.52 4.90
N SER A 106 -7.34 -6.26 6.20
CA SER A 106 -8.60 -5.75 6.79
C SER A 106 -8.89 -4.26 6.47
N SER A 107 -8.22 -3.69 5.46
CA SER A 107 -8.35 -2.27 5.11
C SER A 107 -9.42 -2.03 4.05
N ASP A 108 -10.34 -1.09 4.33
CA ASP A 108 -11.40 -0.71 3.40
C ASP A 108 -10.86 -0.10 2.09
N GLN A 109 -11.48 -0.43 0.95
CA GLN A 109 -11.09 0.04 -0.39
C GLN A 109 -11.08 1.59 -0.50
N ASN A 110 -11.92 2.29 0.26
CA ASN A 110 -11.97 3.76 0.26
C ASN A 110 -10.72 4.41 0.85
N LYS A 111 -9.80 3.62 1.42
CA LYS A 111 -8.52 4.09 1.94
C LYS A 111 -7.44 4.17 0.84
N VAL A 112 -7.72 3.65 -0.35
CA VAL A 112 -6.78 3.50 -1.47
C VAL A 112 -7.28 4.27 -2.70
N VAL A 113 -6.36 4.79 -3.51
CA VAL A 113 -6.70 5.40 -4.81
C VAL A 113 -6.83 4.28 -5.85
N SER A 114 -8.06 3.91 -6.21
CA SER A 114 -8.32 2.98 -7.31
C SER A 114 -7.91 3.60 -8.65
N ALA A 115 -7.36 2.76 -9.54
CA ALA A 115 -6.93 3.13 -10.88
C ALA A 115 -7.63 2.25 -11.92
N LEU A 116 -7.49 2.63 -13.19
CA LEU A 116 -8.02 1.83 -14.30
C LEU A 116 -7.13 0.60 -14.56
N ARG A 117 -7.52 -0.22 -15.55
CA ARG A 117 -6.85 -1.49 -15.90
C ARG A 117 -6.80 -2.51 -14.74
N GLY A 118 -7.80 -2.48 -13.87
CA GLY A 118 -7.91 -3.43 -12.75
C GLY A 118 -6.82 -3.26 -11.69
N THR A 119 -6.34 -2.03 -11.50
CA THR A 119 -5.26 -1.72 -10.55
C THR A 119 -5.70 -0.71 -9.49
N GLU A 120 -4.89 -0.55 -8.47
CA GLU A 120 -4.93 0.54 -7.51
C GLU A 120 -3.50 1.04 -7.26
N VAL A 121 -3.37 2.30 -6.82
CA VAL A 121 -2.07 2.81 -6.39
C VAL A 121 -1.66 2.07 -5.12
N THR A 122 -0.41 1.61 -5.07
CA THR A 122 0.11 0.88 -3.90
C THR A 122 -0.01 1.74 -2.64
N ALA A 123 -0.88 1.31 -1.73
CA ALA A 123 -1.10 1.95 -0.42
C ALA A 123 -0.51 1.14 0.76
N ASP A 124 -0.05 -0.08 0.45
CA ASP A 124 0.67 -0.98 1.35
C ASP A 124 1.70 -1.84 0.57
N ALA A 125 2.99 -1.53 0.73
CA ALA A 125 4.09 -2.28 0.14
C ALA A 125 4.23 -3.68 0.75
N THR A 126 3.81 -3.91 2.01
CA THR A 126 3.88 -5.26 2.60
C THR A 126 2.90 -6.21 1.93
N ASN A 127 1.70 -5.73 1.54
CA ASN A 127 0.75 -6.50 0.72
C ASN A 127 1.33 -6.83 -0.65
N SER A 128 2.03 -5.87 -1.25
CA SER A 128 2.65 -6.04 -2.57
C SER A 128 3.82 -7.03 -2.51
N LEU A 129 4.63 -6.99 -1.45
CA LEU A 129 5.64 -8.02 -1.17
C LEU A 129 5.00 -9.40 -0.95
N ALA A 130 3.86 -9.47 -0.24
CA ALA A 130 3.13 -10.72 -0.03
C ALA A 130 2.69 -11.35 -1.36
N LEU A 131 2.11 -10.53 -2.25
CA LEU A 131 1.71 -10.97 -3.59
C LEU A 131 2.92 -11.41 -4.43
N HIS A 132 4.02 -10.68 -4.37
CA HIS A 132 5.26 -11.03 -5.07
C HIS A 132 5.81 -12.38 -4.60
N ILE A 133 5.90 -12.58 -3.28
CA ILE A 133 6.32 -13.85 -2.67
C ILE A 133 5.37 -14.97 -3.06
N ALA A 134 4.05 -14.78 -2.90
CA ALA A 134 3.06 -15.81 -3.22
C ALA A 134 3.11 -16.19 -4.70
N GLY A 135 3.18 -15.22 -5.60
CA GLY A 135 3.30 -15.47 -7.04
C GLY A 135 4.58 -16.23 -7.40
N GLY A 136 5.72 -15.86 -6.79
CA GLY A 136 6.99 -16.56 -6.99
C GLY A 136 7.00 -17.99 -6.46
N LEU A 137 6.40 -18.23 -5.29
CA LEU A 137 6.21 -19.58 -4.73
C LEU A 137 5.29 -20.42 -5.60
N GLN A 138 4.17 -19.86 -6.05
CA GLN A 138 3.21 -20.55 -6.92
C GLN A 138 3.82 -20.91 -8.28
N ALA A 139 4.67 -20.03 -8.83
CA ALA A 139 5.38 -20.26 -10.08
C ALA A 139 6.61 -21.18 -9.93
N GLY A 140 6.97 -21.60 -8.71
CA GLY A 140 8.17 -22.40 -8.45
C GLY A 140 9.50 -21.64 -8.61
N MET A 141 9.47 -20.31 -8.67
CA MET A 141 10.66 -19.45 -8.74
C MET A 141 11.27 -19.19 -7.35
N LEU A 142 10.46 -19.36 -6.30
CA LEU A 142 10.88 -19.22 -4.91
C LEU A 142 10.59 -20.53 -4.17
N ASP A 143 11.36 -20.79 -3.12
CA ASP A 143 11.14 -21.92 -2.22
C ASP A 143 11.33 -21.48 -0.77
N ASN A 144 10.28 -21.59 0.03
CA ASN A 144 10.28 -21.23 1.45
C ASN A 144 10.20 -22.46 2.39
N ARG A 145 10.44 -23.68 1.86
CA ARG A 145 10.37 -24.92 2.64
C ARG A 145 11.55 -25.06 3.58
N GLU A 146 12.76 -24.86 3.06
CA GLU A 146 14.03 -25.06 3.77
C GLU A 146 14.62 -23.76 4.36
N HIS A 147 14.32 -22.61 3.76
CA HIS A 147 14.79 -21.31 4.21
C HIS A 147 13.66 -20.27 4.13
N PHE A 148 13.80 -19.17 4.87
CA PHE A 148 12.87 -18.07 4.74
C PHE A 148 13.13 -17.28 3.45
N VAL A 149 12.07 -16.94 2.74
CA VAL A 149 12.11 -15.93 1.67
C VAL A 149 11.93 -14.57 2.32
N ARG A 150 12.90 -13.67 2.14
CA ARG A 150 12.95 -12.37 2.80
C ARG A 150 13.18 -11.25 1.79
N TYR A 151 12.26 -10.30 1.75
CA TYR A 151 12.36 -9.12 0.89
C TYR A 151 12.21 -7.84 1.68
N SER A 152 12.97 -6.82 1.27
CA SER A 152 12.85 -5.44 1.73
C SER A 152 12.51 -4.51 0.57
N THR A 153 11.88 -3.38 0.85
CA THR A 153 11.61 -2.35 -0.15
C THR A 153 11.47 -0.98 0.50
N THR A 154 11.71 0.07 -0.27
CA THR A 154 11.25 1.43 0.05
C THR A 154 10.24 1.83 -1.00
N HIS A 155 9.06 2.29 -0.60
CA HIS A 155 8.00 2.61 -1.55
C HIS A 155 7.21 3.84 -1.13
N ARG A 156 6.82 4.64 -2.11
CA ARG A 156 6.04 5.86 -1.89
C ARG A 156 4.55 5.55 -2.04
N HIS A 157 3.85 5.59 -0.93
CA HIS A 157 2.43 5.25 -0.85
C HIS A 157 1.55 6.49 -1.03
N VAL A 158 0.30 6.26 -1.41
CA VAL A 158 -0.78 7.24 -1.36
C VAL A 158 -1.92 6.67 -0.51
N ARG A 159 -2.38 7.42 0.51
CA ARG A 159 -3.53 7.01 1.35
C ARG A 159 -4.65 8.05 1.29
N ALA A 160 -5.85 7.59 0.92
CA ALA A 160 -6.99 8.46 0.66
C ALA A 160 -7.69 8.97 1.93
N GLN A 161 -7.46 8.32 3.08
CA GLN A 161 -8.02 8.74 4.36
C GLN A 161 -7.56 10.14 4.76
N ARG A 162 -8.48 10.94 5.28
CA ARG A 162 -8.19 12.20 5.96
C ARG A 162 -8.40 11.98 7.45
N PHE A 163 -7.36 12.21 8.24
CA PHE A 163 -7.48 12.28 9.69
C PHE A 163 -7.58 13.76 10.05
N GLU A 164 -8.81 14.25 10.25
CA GLU A 164 -9.07 15.66 10.55
C GLU A 164 -8.44 16.12 11.88
N GLN A 165 -8.04 15.17 12.73
CA GLN A 165 -7.52 15.41 14.08
C GLN A 165 -6.04 15.01 14.26
N ALA A 166 -5.30 14.75 13.17
CA ALA A 166 -3.89 14.33 13.25
C ALA A 166 -2.98 15.19 12.35
N PRO A 167 -2.40 16.29 12.88
CA PRO A 167 -1.35 17.05 12.21
C PRO A 167 -0.21 16.11 11.80
N GLY A 168 0.26 16.20 10.54
CA GLY A 168 1.35 15.37 10.02
C GLY A 168 0.94 14.09 9.28
N MET A 169 -0.36 13.79 9.12
CA MET A 169 -0.80 12.69 8.26
C MET A 169 -0.78 13.10 6.77
N LEU A 170 0.30 12.70 6.09
CA LEU A 170 0.55 13.03 4.69
C LEU A 170 -0.36 12.26 3.73
N ALA A 171 -0.76 12.89 2.63
CA ALA A 171 -1.51 12.24 1.55
C ALA A 171 -0.68 11.16 0.83
N HIS A 172 0.63 11.38 0.78
CA HIS A 172 1.62 10.45 0.27
C HIS A 172 2.91 10.52 1.09
N PHE A 173 3.52 9.37 1.34
CA PHE A 173 4.71 9.22 2.18
C PHE A 173 5.47 7.96 1.77
N SER A 174 6.77 7.93 2.01
CA SER A 174 7.66 6.78 1.82
C SER A 174 7.62 5.86 3.04
N LEU A 175 7.53 4.56 2.77
CA LEU A 175 7.69 3.50 3.74
C LEU A 175 8.91 2.65 3.40
N PHE A 176 9.69 2.30 4.41
CA PHE A 176 10.54 1.13 4.35
C PHE A 176 9.73 -0.08 4.86
N ALA A 177 9.67 -1.14 4.08
CA ALA A 177 8.84 -2.31 4.36
C ALA A 177 9.65 -3.60 4.22
N LEU A 178 9.32 -4.57 5.08
CA LEU A 178 9.91 -5.89 5.16
C LEU A 178 8.81 -6.94 5.06
N ALA A 179 9.13 -8.05 4.40
CA ALA A 179 8.31 -9.26 4.40
C ALA A 179 9.20 -10.50 4.49
N ALA A 180 8.83 -11.42 5.37
CA ALA A 180 9.45 -12.74 5.49
C ALA A 180 8.37 -13.82 5.38
N SER A 181 8.62 -14.83 4.55
CA SER A 181 7.74 -15.99 4.35
C SER A 181 8.47 -17.29 4.64
N GLY A 182 7.79 -18.22 5.30
CA GLY A 182 8.31 -19.55 5.63
C GLY A 182 7.17 -20.57 5.81
N ARG A 183 7.53 -21.84 5.99
CA ARG A 183 6.56 -22.93 6.15
C ARG A 183 6.75 -23.65 7.48
N ASP A 184 5.63 -23.95 8.14
CA ASP A 184 5.61 -24.72 9.39
C ASP A 184 6.11 -26.16 9.16
N ARG A 185 7.03 -26.59 10.03
CA ARG A 185 7.73 -27.87 9.98
C ARG A 185 7.26 -28.90 11.01
N GLY A 186 6.37 -28.54 11.94
CA GLY A 186 5.78 -29.49 12.88
C GLY A 186 6.71 -30.07 13.95
N SER A 187 7.91 -29.50 14.19
CA SER A 187 8.60 -29.65 15.47
C SER A 187 8.01 -28.66 16.48
N TYR A 188 8.12 -28.94 17.78
CA TYR A 188 7.60 -28.11 18.87
C TYR A 188 8.13 -26.64 18.92
N ASP A 189 8.83 -26.18 17.89
CA ASP A 189 9.38 -24.83 17.74
C ASP A 189 8.36 -23.82 17.17
N PHE A 190 7.22 -24.27 16.63
CA PHE A 190 6.10 -23.40 16.30
C PHE A 190 5.05 -23.43 17.42
N VAL A 191 5.31 -22.69 18.49
CA VAL A 191 4.26 -22.31 19.43
C VAL A 191 3.16 -21.59 18.66
N TYR A 192 1.91 -22.02 18.88
CA TYR A 192 0.71 -21.45 18.30
C TYR A 192 0.70 -19.92 18.41
N TYR A 193 0.86 -19.20 17.29
CA TYR A 193 0.54 -17.79 17.21
C TYR A 193 -0.61 -17.56 16.23
N LYS A 194 -1.78 -17.26 16.79
CA LYS A 194 -2.82 -16.44 16.13
C LYS A 194 -2.68 -14.97 16.58
N GLY A 195 -1.46 -14.45 16.40
CA GLY A 195 -1.12 -13.03 16.51
C GLY A 195 0.05 -12.71 17.46
N PHE A 196 1.09 -12.07 16.90
CA PHE A 196 2.05 -11.22 17.61
C PHE A 196 2.16 -9.93 16.78
N GLN A 197 1.83 -8.80 17.39
CA GLN A 197 2.01 -7.47 16.80
C GLN A 197 3.00 -6.71 17.67
N PHE A 198 3.91 -6.00 17.04
CA PHE A 198 4.81 -5.08 17.71
C PHE A 198 4.74 -3.71 17.06
N THR A 199 4.94 -2.68 17.86
CA THR A 199 5.16 -1.30 17.39
C THR A 199 6.65 -1.02 17.49
N VAL A 200 7.24 -0.51 16.42
CA VAL A 200 8.61 -0.04 16.43
C VAL A 200 8.61 1.40 16.91
N ILE A 201 9.23 1.62 18.07
CA ILE A 201 9.44 2.93 18.66
C ILE A 201 10.92 3.26 18.52
N ALA A 202 11.24 4.40 17.89
CA ALA A 202 12.61 4.89 17.83
C ALA A 202 12.81 6.01 18.86
N ARG A 203 13.98 5.97 19.50
CA ARG A 203 14.51 7.09 20.27
C ARG A 203 15.63 7.73 19.45
N ILE A 204 15.43 8.97 19.02
CA ILE A 204 16.40 9.76 18.25
C ILE A 204 16.62 11.07 19.00
N GLY A 205 17.85 11.28 19.50
CA GLY A 205 18.12 12.33 20.48
C GLY A 205 17.27 12.17 21.74
N GLU A 206 16.59 13.25 22.16
CA GLU A 206 15.62 13.24 23.28
C GLU A 206 14.19 12.83 22.86
N SER A 207 13.92 12.71 21.55
CA SER A 207 12.59 12.38 21.04
C SER A 207 12.34 10.87 21.00
N THR A 208 11.14 10.45 21.42
CA THR A 208 10.68 9.05 21.32
C THR A 208 9.37 9.01 20.55
N LEU A 209 9.30 8.24 19.46
CA LEU A 209 8.11 8.19 18.62
C LEU A 209 7.86 6.82 17.98
N PRO A 210 6.58 6.46 17.75
CA PRO A 210 6.24 5.30 16.95
C PRO A 210 6.55 5.59 15.47
N ILE A 211 7.47 4.80 14.91
CA ILE A 211 7.92 4.92 13.53
C ILE A 211 7.32 3.86 12.62
N GLY A 212 6.78 2.78 13.19
CA GLY A 212 6.25 1.67 12.40
C GLY A 212 5.64 0.59 13.26
N ASP A 213 5.17 -0.46 12.61
CA ASP A 213 4.64 -1.66 13.23
C ASP A 213 5.02 -2.90 12.41
N GLY A 214 4.70 -4.05 12.96
CA GLY A 214 4.88 -5.32 12.29
C GLY A 214 4.18 -6.44 13.04
N GLY A 215 4.13 -7.61 12.41
CA GLY A 215 3.51 -8.75 13.02
C GLY A 215 3.36 -9.93 12.08
N LEU A 216 2.81 -11.01 12.64
CA LEU A 216 2.45 -12.20 11.89
C LEU A 216 1.11 -12.00 11.18
N VAL A 217 1.05 -12.38 9.91
CA VAL A 217 -0.14 -12.32 9.06
C VAL A 217 -0.37 -13.66 8.36
N ASP A 218 -1.61 -13.96 7.99
CA ASP A 218 -2.01 -15.20 7.32
C ASP A 218 -2.12 -15.05 5.79
N TRP A 219 -1.59 -13.95 5.22
CA TRP A 219 -1.79 -13.61 3.81
C TRP A 219 -1.27 -14.67 2.85
N THR A 220 -0.09 -15.25 3.10
CA THR A 220 0.40 -16.37 2.27
C THR A 220 -0.46 -17.62 2.42
N GLN A 221 -1.10 -17.84 3.59
CA GLN A 221 -2.05 -18.94 3.77
C GLN A 221 -3.33 -18.72 2.94
N GLN A 222 -3.83 -17.49 2.90
CA GLN A 222 -4.99 -17.11 2.08
C GLN A 222 -4.68 -17.16 0.58
N LEU A 223 -3.57 -16.56 0.16
CA LEU A 223 -3.16 -16.45 -1.25
C LEU A 223 -2.79 -17.80 -1.86
N LEU A 224 -2.14 -18.69 -1.09
CA LEU A 224 -1.67 -20.00 -1.59
C LEU A 224 -2.57 -21.17 -1.18
N GLY A 225 -3.63 -20.93 -0.40
CA GLY A 225 -4.55 -21.97 0.08
C GLY A 225 -3.88 -23.02 0.99
N SER A 226 -2.77 -22.69 1.65
CA SER A 226 -1.97 -23.64 2.44
C SER A 226 -1.90 -23.22 3.91
N ARG A 227 -2.46 -24.05 4.80
CA ARG A 227 -2.42 -23.82 6.26
C ARG A 227 -1.01 -23.85 6.85
N LYS A 228 -0.02 -24.39 6.13
CA LYS A 228 1.37 -24.47 6.58
C LYS A 228 2.17 -23.19 6.33
N GLU A 229 1.69 -22.27 5.50
CA GLU A 229 2.41 -21.02 5.25
C GLU A 229 2.41 -20.12 6.48
N ARG A 230 3.47 -19.34 6.64
CA ARG A 230 3.66 -18.34 7.70
C ARG A 230 4.23 -17.08 7.06
N MET A 231 3.77 -15.92 7.49
CA MET A 231 4.30 -14.64 7.01
C MET A 231 4.45 -13.64 8.16
N MET A 232 5.55 -12.91 8.14
CA MET A 232 5.82 -11.77 9.01
C MET A 232 6.05 -10.53 8.15
N ILE A 233 5.47 -9.41 8.56
CA ILE A 233 5.62 -8.11 7.90
C ILE A 233 6.09 -7.05 8.89
N SER A 234 6.74 -6.01 8.39
CA SER A 234 6.95 -4.77 9.13
C SER A 234 7.03 -3.60 8.17
N ALA A 235 6.59 -2.41 8.61
CA ALA A 235 6.71 -1.18 7.83
C ALA A 235 7.04 0.00 8.75
N ILE A 236 7.92 0.89 8.27
CA ILE A 236 8.41 2.07 8.99
C ILE A 236 8.28 3.32 8.09
N GLY A 237 7.67 4.38 8.63
CA GLY A 237 7.49 5.69 7.98
C GLY A 237 8.79 6.49 7.89
N LEU A 238 9.27 6.73 6.67
CA LEU A 238 10.56 7.40 6.45
C LEU A 238 10.47 8.92 6.63
N GLU A 239 9.37 9.57 6.24
CA GLU A 239 9.18 11.00 6.52
C GLU A 239 9.09 11.28 8.02
N ARG A 240 8.60 10.33 8.82
CA ARG A 240 8.59 10.47 10.28
C ARG A 240 10.01 10.46 10.83
N LEU A 241 10.85 9.55 10.35
CA LEU A 241 12.27 9.48 10.70
C LEU A 241 13.03 10.75 10.28
N ALA A 242 12.85 11.19 9.03
CA ALA A 242 13.52 12.37 8.49
C ALA A 242 13.15 13.68 9.24
N ALA A 243 11.92 13.79 9.74
CA ALA A 243 11.46 14.97 10.48
C ALA A 243 12.18 15.19 11.83
N ILE A 244 12.85 14.18 12.39
CA ILE A 244 13.49 14.26 13.72
C ILE A 244 14.98 14.57 13.62
N GLU A 245 15.63 14.11 12.55
CA GLU A 245 17.05 14.40 12.32
C GLU A 245 17.28 15.84 11.83
N GLY A 246 16.26 16.48 11.25
CA GLY A 246 16.31 17.89 10.83
C GLY A 246 16.18 18.91 11.96
N SER A 247 15.93 18.46 13.20
CA SER A 247 15.94 19.29 14.41
C SER A 247 17.28 19.17 15.14
N GLU A 248 18.37 19.56 14.48
CA GLU A 248 19.56 19.95 15.24
C GLU A 248 19.28 21.30 15.92
N PRO A 249 19.52 21.43 17.23
CA PRO A 249 19.48 22.73 17.88
C PRO A 249 20.66 23.55 17.33
N GLY A 250 20.36 24.67 16.67
CA GLY A 250 21.35 25.68 16.33
C GLY A 250 22.00 26.30 17.58
#